data_AF-A0A2E7FZF8-F1
#
_entry.id   AF-A0A2E7FZF8-F1
#
_cell.length_a   1.000
_cell.length_b   1.000
_cell.length_c   1.000
_cell.angle_alpha   90.00
_cell.angle_beta   90.00
_cell.angle_gamma   90.00
#
_symmetry.space_group_name_H-M   'P 1'
#
loop_
_entity.id
_entity.type
_entity.pdbx_description
1 polymer ?
#
loop_
_entity_poly.entity_id
_entity_poly.type
_entity_poly.pdbx_seq_one_letter_code
_entity_poly.pdbx_strand_id
1 'polypeptide(L)'
;MRGGSVPMLLVFLMLGASIQGCFGEEVGNLAAADDLDISPEPLTAGIFQSVHFHAERAMRVLIPYLVLQPDSGYVQNGTILDLGDDEEDEIVILIPPRTDYFAVIIGEPGRDYFPIREGNISWMTWVEGGMEATRGVEIIDPEREGSLPQLSNSSKTGGLVSVRFAEIVRPVASGVALEDGGAHSTGLVAGLHTYDTLSFITDESFSPFDVDGAVGYLDRWAGQGNPAYEDAANWVKGEFESYGYDDVQQQRFQYIEQMPEAYNICAYKEGYEYPDEWMVIGAHFDIAPMIAPTDPSSGTPRGYGTRVGAYDNTVGTSVVLNMAEAMFDIPTRRGIVFCLWSSEEGGKRGSIAWVEDIPDDIRISNYINIDMGGVNWPGNGTPSDRVGPSDGGSYPASQENWPFRVYIGPDTDENTINQPRMVYLAEWLAGDALGVEEQLAVLNGDLKSDWSAKGEPGVIINEATTARSDHASFQAIDTVTVGFGGLVDGYDCYHQTCDKIEEMEYWMENDYGTGTQNLINSIDLMTWYGTLIFLHLDHQPILNSYL
;
A
#
# COMPACT_ATOMS: atom_id res chain seq x y z
N MET A 1 -2.67 57.88 -55.92
CA MET A 1 -1.40 57.47 -55.27
C MET A 1 -0.93 58.66 -54.45
N ARG A 2 -0.71 58.64 -53.13
CA ARG A 2 -0.67 57.63 -52.08
C ARG A 2 -1.11 58.34 -50.78
N GLY A 3 -1.82 57.62 -49.92
CA GLY A 3 -2.11 57.99 -48.52
C GLY A 3 -3.11 56.96 -47.99
N GLY A 4 -3.01 56.41 -46.79
CA GLY A 4 -1.96 56.38 -45.78
C GLY A 4 -2.32 55.18 -44.89
N SER A 5 -1.37 54.31 -44.60
CA SER A 5 -1.58 53.04 -43.89
C SER A 5 -0.80 53.05 -42.57
N VAL A 6 -1.09 54.03 -41.71
CA VAL A 6 -0.48 54.18 -40.38
C VAL A 6 -1.46 53.95 -39.20
N PRO A 7 -2.81 53.94 -39.32
CA PRO A 7 -3.63 53.81 -38.10
C PRO A 7 -3.65 52.39 -37.50
N MET A 8 -3.35 51.35 -38.28
CA MET A 8 -3.59 49.96 -37.85
C MET A 8 -2.45 49.37 -36.99
N LEU A 9 -1.23 49.90 -37.11
CA LEU A 9 -0.08 49.43 -36.33
C LEU A 9 -0.11 49.96 -34.87
N LEU A 10 -0.65 51.17 -34.67
CA LEU A 10 -0.75 51.80 -33.35
C LEU A 10 -1.88 51.20 -32.48
N VAL A 11 -2.94 50.68 -33.10
CA VAL A 11 -4.03 50.00 -32.37
C VAL A 11 -3.57 48.62 -31.86
N PHE A 12 -2.73 47.90 -32.60
CA PHE A 12 -2.15 46.63 -32.13
C PHE A 12 -1.12 46.84 -31.01
N LEU A 13 -0.35 47.94 -31.03
CA LEU A 13 0.59 48.28 -29.95
C LEU A 13 -0.10 48.67 -28.63
N MET A 14 -1.29 49.28 -28.69
CA MET A 14 -2.04 49.65 -27.48
C MET A 14 -2.88 48.50 -26.89
N LEU A 15 -3.20 47.46 -27.67
CA LEU A 15 -3.86 46.24 -27.17
C LEU A 15 -2.86 45.22 -26.59
N GLY A 16 -1.57 45.31 -26.96
CA GLY A 16 -0.50 44.50 -26.35
C GLY A 16 -0.11 44.95 -24.93
N ALA A 17 -0.34 46.21 -24.57
CA ALA A 17 0.00 46.75 -23.25
C ALA A 17 -0.96 46.31 -22.13
N SER A 18 -2.16 45.81 -22.47
CA SER A 18 -3.15 45.31 -21.53
C SER A 18 -3.02 43.81 -21.19
N ILE A 19 -2.02 43.11 -21.76
CA ILE A 19 -1.73 41.70 -21.47
C ILE A 19 -0.49 41.55 -20.57
N GLN A 20 0.20 42.64 -20.21
CA GLN A 20 1.31 42.62 -19.23
C GLN A 20 0.87 42.91 -17.78
N GLY A 21 -0.44 42.92 -17.50
CA GLY A 21 -1.00 43.28 -16.20
C GLY A 21 -1.60 42.10 -15.43
N CYS A 22 -0.82 41.03 -15.21
CA CYS A 22 -1.04 40.07 -14.12
C CYS A 22 0.16 39.11 -13.91
N PHE A 23 1.39 39.58 -14.12
CA PHE A 23 2.53 38.96 -13.44
C PHE A 23 2.58 39.61 -12.06
N GLY A 24 2.22 38.81 -11.06
CA GLY A 24 2.41 39.16 -9.65
C GLY A 24 3.85 39.60 -9.42
N GLU A 25 4.00 40.52 -8.49
CA GLU A 25 5.26 41.10 -8.03
C GLU A 25 6.39 40.06 -7.98
N GLU A 26 7.59 40.47 -8.39
CA GLU A 26 8.85 39.81 -8.04
C GLU A 26 8.94 39.76 -6.51
N VAL A 27 8.33 38.75 -5.90
CA VAL A 27 8.52 38.40 -4.50
C VAL A 27 9.81 37.58 -4.45
N GLY A 28 10.93 38.30 -4.46
CA GLY A 28 12.25 37.94 -3.94
C GLY A 28 12.86 36.61 -4.37
N ASN A 29 13.91 36.69 -5.20
CA ASN A 29 15.06 35.76 -5.34
C ASN A 29 14.86 34.24 -5.47
N LEU A 30 13.64 33.72 -5.39
CA LEU A 30 13.35 32.29 -5.37
C LEU A 30 13.75 31.67 -6.71
N ALA A 31 14.55 30.61 -6.65
CA ALA A 31 14.92 29.83 -7.82
C ALA A 31 13.66 29.35 -8.57
N ALA A 32 13.69 29.47 -9.89
CA ALA A 32 12.60 29.00 -10.73
C ALA A 32 12.61 27.47 -10.79
N ALA A 33 11.47 26.86 -11.09
CA ALA A 33 11.40 25.41 -11.29
C ALA A 33 12.33 24.94 -12.42
N ASP A 34 12.50 25.78 -13.45
CA ASP A 34 13.34 25.51 -14.61
C ASP A 34 14.86 25.65 -14.33
N ASP A 35 15.24 26.16 -13.15
CA ASP A 35 16.65 26.24 -12.74
C ASP A 35 17.18 24.89 -12.20
N LEU A 36 16.35 23.84 -12.16
CA LEU A 36 16.66 22.49 -11.69
C LEU A 36 16.37 21.44 -12.77
N ASP A 37 17.43 20.78 -13.23
CA ASP A 37 17.35 19.63 -14.12
C ASP A 37 17.30 18.33 -13.31
N ILE A 38 16.40 17.43 -13.70
CA ILE A 38 16.21 16.10 -13.10
C ILE A 38 16.42 15.07 -14.21
N SER A 39 17.28 14.06 -13.97
CA SER A 39 17.49 13.00 -14.94
C SER A 39 17.65 11.62 -14.29
N PRO A 40 17.28 10.52 -14.97
CA PRO A 40 16.68 10.47 -16.31
C PRO A 40 15.24 11.02 -16.35
N GLU A 41 14.81 11.52 -17.51
CA GLU A 41 13.43 11.94 -17.76
C GLU A 41 12.93 11.22 -19.04
N PRO A 42 11.90 10.35 -18.98
CA PRO A 42 11.10 10.03 -17.79
C PRO A 42 11.81 9.14 -16.77
N LEU A 43 11.38 9.24 -15.52
CA LEU A 43 11.72 8.33 -14.43
C LEU A 43 10.92 7.02 -14.54
N THR A 44 11.43 5.95 -13.94
CA THR A 44 10.80 4.62 -13.99
C THR A 44 10.04 4.35 -12.71
N ALA A 45 8.72 4.17 -12.80
CA ALA A 45 7.85 3.99 -11.64
C ALA A 45 8.18 2.72 -10.84
N GLY A 46 8.02 2.80 -9.52
CA GLY A 46 8.00 1.64 -8.64
C GLY A 46 9.34 0.94 -8.46
N ILE A 47 10.46 1.57 -8.77
CA ILE A 47 11.80 1.03 -8.50
C ILE A 47 12.66 2.04 -7.76
N PHE A 48 13.66 1.54 -7.03
CA PHE A 48 14.76 2.38 -6.56
C PHE A 48 15.62 2.75 -7.78
N GLN A 49 15.60 4.04 -8.14
CA GLN A 49 16.31 4.58 -9.28
C GLN A 49 17.29 5.65 -8.83
N SER A 50 18.49 5.64 -9.39
CA SER A 50 19.44 6.76 -9.26
C SER A 50 18.90 7.97 -10.01
N VAL A 51 18.71 9.08 -9.31
CA VAL A 51 18.21 10.33 -9.87
C VAL A 51 19.28 11.41 -9.70
N HIS A 52 19.68 12.00 -10.81
CA HIS A 52 20.62 13.12 -10.84
C HIS A 52 19.85 14.44 -10.82
N PHE A 53 20.33 15.35 -9.97
CA PHE A 53 19.84 16.71 -9.85
C PHE A 53 20.97 17.66 -10.22
N HIS A 54 20.74 18.57 -11.17
CA HIS A 54 21.71 19.62 -11.52
C HIS A 54 21.03 20.98 -11.38
N ALA A 55 21.62 21.86 -10.58
CA ALA A 55 21.09 23.18 -10.25
C ALA A 55 21.87 24.27 -10.99
N GLU A 56 21.21 25.05 -11.83
CA GLU A 56 21.83 26.22 -12.48
C GLU A 56 22.19 27.33 -11.49
N ARG A 57 21.50 27.36 -10.34
CA ARG A 57 21.68 28.35 -9.27
C ARG A 57 21.55 27.69 -7.91
N ALA A 58 22.26 28.23 -6.93
CA ALA A 58 22.21 27.70 -5.56
C ALA A 58 20.77 27.62 -5.03
N MET A 59 20.39 26.46 -4.52
CA MET A 59 19.06 26.16 -4.01
C MET A 59 19.08 25.02 -2.99
N ARG A 60 17.96 24.85 -2.30
CA ARG A 60 17.72 23.70 -1.42
C ARG A 60 16.50 22.94 -1.93
N VAL A 61 16.64 21.63 -2.15
CA VAL A 61 15.61 20.80 -2.79
C VAL A 61 15.07 19.78 -1.79
N LEU A 62 13.79 19.86 -1.45
CA LEU A 62 13.09 18.84 -0.71
C LEU A 62 12.64 17.73 -1.66
N ILE A 63 13.08 16.52 -1.35
CA ILE A 63 12.65 15.27 -1.99
C ILE A 63 11.69 14.59 -1.01
N PRO A 64 10.37 14.64 -1.25
CA PRO A 64 9.37 14.14 -0.30
C PRO A 64 9.06 12.63 -0.49
N TYR A 65 10.01 11.87 -1.05
CA TYR A 65 9.84 10.46 -1.39
C TYR A 65 10.80 9.57 -0.60
N LEU A 66 10.59 8.26 -0.64
CA LEU A 66 11.48 7.31 0.04
C LEU A 66 12.84 7.26 -0.67
N VAL A 67 13.93 7.38 0.09
CA VAL A 67 15.31 7.44 -0.45
C VAL A 67 16.17 6.38 0.21
N LEU A 68 17.14 5.80 -0.51
CA LEU A 68 18.14 4.93 0.10
C LEU A 68 19.25 5.76 0.70
N GLN A 69 19.61 5.46 1.94
CA GLN A 69 20.76 6.05 2.59
C GLN A 69 22.07 5.58 1.95
N PRO A 70 22.96 6.48 1.49
CA PRO A 70 24.20 6.11 0.81
C PRO A 70 25.17 5.29 1.69
N ASP A 71 25.12 5.49 3.01
CA ASP A 71 26.06 4.86 3.95
C ASP A 71 25.63 3.46 4.40
N SER A 72 24.33 3.23 4.50
CA SER A 72 23.74 2.10 5.21
C SER A 72 22.73 1.32 4.39
N GLY A 73 22.20 1.91 3.31
CA GLY A 73 21.24 1.29 2.40
C GLY A 73 19.82 1.15 2.94
N TYR A 74 19.52 1.61 4.17
CA TYR A 74 18.15 1.61 4.65
C TYR A 74 17.32 2.69 3.97
N VAL A 75 16.01 2.53 4.00
CA VAL A 75 15.07 3.44 3.38
C VAL A 75 14.69 4.56 4.34
N GLN A 76 14.87 5.82 3.93
CA GLN A 76 14.53 7.01 4.69
C GLN A 76 13.30 7.74 4.13
N ASN A 77 12.50 8.32 5.03
CA ASN A 77 11.34 9.17 4.72
C ASN A 77 11.76 10.57 4.27
N GLY A 78 11.97 10.75 2.97
CA GLY A 78 12.31 12.04 2.38
C GLY A 78 13.70 12.54 2.77
N THR A 79 14.16 13.57 2.06
CA THR A 79 15.42 14.22 2.38
C THR A 79 15.51 15.61 1.76
N ILE A 80 16.64 16.27 1.98
CA ILE A 80 17.02 17.55 1.41
C ILE A 80 18.33 17.40 0.67
N LEU A 81 18.41 18.00 -0.52
CA LEU A 81 19.67 18.30 -1.19
C LEU A 81 20.01 19.78 -1.06
N ASP A 82 21.27 20.04 -0.76
CA ASP A 82 21.87 21.36 -0.77
C ASP A 82 22.73 21.49 -2.02
N LEU A 83 22.21 22.19 -3.03
CA LEU A 83 22.91 22.37 -4.30
C LEU A 83 23.42 23.82 -4.40
N GLY A 84 24.71 23.99 -4.61
CA GLY A 84 25.34 25.25 -4.93
C GLY A 84 25.03 25.75 -6.35
N ASP A 85 25.73 26.81 -6.75
CA ASP A 85 25.64 27.37 -8.10
C ASP A 85 26.36 26.44 -9.09
N ASP A 86 25.65 25.96 -10.12
CA ASP A 86 26.15 24.98 -11.10
C ASP A 86 26.65 23.66 -10.47
N GLU A 87 25.96 23.21 -9.41
CA GLU A 87 26.27 21.98 -8.68
C GLU A 87 25.31 20.84 -9.03
N GLU A 88 25.81 19.60 -8.97
CA GLU A 88 25.05 18.38 -9.21
C GLU A 88 25.19 17.41 -8.04
N ASP A 89 24.13 16.65 -7.77
CA ASP A 89 24.15 15.54 -6.82
C ASP A 89 23.30 14.37 -7.33
N GLU A 90 23.55 13.18 -6.80
CA GLU A 90 22.89 11.93 -7.18
C GLU A 90 22.40 11.19 -5.94
N ILE A 91 21.13 10.76 -6.00
CA ILE A 91 20.47 10.08 -4.89
C ILE A 91 19.59 8.96 -5.44
N VAL A 92 19.53 7.84 -4.74
CA VAL A 92 18.64 6.73 -5.09
C VAL A 92 17.28 6.89 -4.42
N ILE A 93 16.22 6.97 -5.23
CA ILE A 93 14.85 7.26 -4.80
C ILE A 93 13.94 6.12 -5.22
N LEU A 94 13.03 5.68 -4.35
CA LEU A 94 11.90 4.85 -4.77
C LEU A 94 10.90 5.73 -5.50
N ILE A 95 10.87 5.63 -6.83
CA ILE A 95 9.97 6.41 -7.66
C ILE A 95 8.53 5.93 -7.41
N PRO A 96 7.57 6.85 -7.19
CA PRO A 96 6.17 6.52 -6.96
C PRO A 96 5.61 5.51 -7.99
N PRO A 97 4.88 4.47 -7.56
CA PRO A 97 4.51 3.36 -8.43
C PRO A 97 3.27 3.59 -9.30
N ARG A 98 2.41 4.56 -8.93
CA ARG A 98 1.05 4.68 -9.48
C ARG A 98 0.64 6.11 -9.83
N THR A 99 1.60 7.02 -9.94
CA THR A 99 1.42 8.38 -10.49
C THR A 99 2.30 8.56 -11.73
N ASP A 100 1.94 9.50 -12.60
CA ASP A 100 2.63 9.85 -13.84
C ASP A 100 3.60 11.04 -13.68
N TYR A 101 3.77 11.55 -12.46
CA TYR A 101 4.69 12.63 -12.15
C TYR A 101 5.49 12.42 -10.86
N PHE A 102 6.67 13.03 -10.83
CA PHE A 102 7.57 13.13 -9.69
C PHE A 102 7.74 14.59 -9.30
N ALA A 103 7.51 14.97 -8.04
CA ALA A 103 7.56 16.36 -7.60
C ALA A 103 8.65 16.62 -6.55
N VAL A 104 9.51 17.60 -6.80
CA VAL A 104 10.44 18.12 -5.78
C VAL A 104 10.14 19.58 -5.47
N ILE A 105 10.32 19.95 -4.21
CA ILE A 105 10.02 21.30 -3.73
C ILE A 105 11.33 22.08 -3.58
N ILE A 106 11.43 23.22 -4.27
CA ILE A 106 12.62 24.06 -4.32
C ILE A 106 12.45 25.26 -3.39
N GLY A 107 13.46 25.47 -2.55
CA GLY A 107 13.56 26.59 -1.64
C GLY A 107 14.90 27.30 -1.75
N GLU A 108 14.98 28.46 -1.11
CA GLU A 108 16.20 29.27 -1.02
C GLU A 108 17.33 28.52 -0.28
N PRO A 109 18.61 28.80 -0.61
CA PRO A 109 19.75 28.28 0.15
C PRO A 109 19.65 28.59 1.65
N GLY A 110 19.98 27.58 2.48
CA GLY A 110 20.00 27.72 3.94
C GLY A 110 18.60 27.79 4.59
N ARG A 111 17.54 27.44 3.87
CA ARG A 111 16.16 27.35 4.40
C ARG A 111 15.98 26.14 5.31
N ASP A 112 15.39 26.31 6.49
CA ASP A 112 15.23 25.22 7.48
C ASP A 112 13.86 24.53 7.47
N TYR A 113 12.84 25.11 6.83
CA TYR A 113 11.45 24.62 6.88
C TYR A 113 10.82 24.59 5.49
N PHE A 114 10.14 23.54 5.09
CA PHE A 114 9.41 23.46 3.82
C PHE A 114 7.90 23.28 4.04
N PRO A 115 7.03 23.89 3.21
CA PRO A 115 5.61 23.61 3.23
C PRO A 115 5.39 22.22 2.64
N ILE A 116 4.36 21.54 3.10
CA ILE A 116 3.92 20.27 2.52
C ILE A 116 2.42 20.33 2.26
N ARG A 117 1.96 19.52 1.31
CA ARG A 117 0.55 19.32 1.01
C ARG A 117 -0.20 18.70 2.19
N GLU A 118 -1.51 18.87 2.20
CA GLU A 118 -2.38 18.04 3.05
C GLU A 118 -2.34 16.58 2.55
N GLY A 119 -2.58 15.61 3.45
CA GLY A 119 -2.40 14.19 3.13
C GLY A 119 -3.30 13.71 2.00
N ASN A 120 -4.53 14.22 1.95
CA ASN A 120 -5.60 13.80 1.04
C ASN A 120 -5.56 14.41 -0.36
N ILE A 121 -4.55 15.24 -0.66
CA ILE A 121 -4.40 15.83 -1.98
C ILE A 121 -3.03 15.45 -2.55
N SER A 122 -2.91 15.45 -3.86
CA SER A 122 -1.65 15.14 -4.55
C SER A 122 -0.74 16.36 -4.67
N TRP A 123 0.53 16.19 -5.01
CA TRP A 123 1.41 17.35 -5.23
C TRP A 123 0.92 18.22 -6.39
N MET A 124 0.35 17.60 -7.42
CA MET A 124 -0.23 18.32 -8.55
C MET A 124 -1.41 19.19 -8.12
N THR A 125 -2.39 18.61 -7.41
CA THR A 125 -3.55 19.34 -6.88
C THR A 125 -3.14 20.46 -5.92
N TRP A 126 -2.13 20.22 -5.09
CA TRP A 126 -1.61 21.24 -4.19
C TRP A 126 -1.00 22.43 -4.94
N VAL A 127 -0.22 22.18 -6.01
CA VAL A 127 0.35 23.23 -6.85
C VAL A 127 -0.73 24.00 -7.61
N GLU A 128 -1.69 23.32 -8.22
CA GLU A 128 -2.83 23.95 -8.91
C GLU A 128 -3.71 24.76 -7.96
N GLY A 129 -3.81 24.32 -6.70
CA GLY A 129 -4.50 24.99 -5.61
C GLY A 129 -3.77 26.20 -5.02
N GLY A 130 -2.59 26.56 -5.54
CA GLY A 130 -1.82 27.73 -5.10
C GLY A 130 -0.84 27.47 -3.96
N MET A 131 -0.56 26.20 -3.63
CA MET A 131 0.43 25.78 -2.63
C MET A 131 0.20 26.31 -1.21
N GLU A 132 -1.07 26.53 -0.84
CA GLU A 132 -1.42 26.87 0.54
C GLU A 132 -1.05 25.72 1.48
N ALA A 133 -0.41 26.03 2.60
CA ALA A 133 0.06 25.02 3.55
C ALA A 133 -0.23 25.46 4.99
N THR A 134 -0.76 24.53 5.79
CA THR A 134 -0.98 24.74 7.23
C THR A 134 0.09 24.09 8.10
N ARG A 135 0.94 23.26 7.48
CA ARG A 135 1.97 22.43 8.09
C ARG A 135 3.21 22.39 7.20
N GLY A 136 4.32 21.97 7.76
CA GLY A 136 5.58 21.84 7.05
C GLY A 136 6.47 20.76 7.64
N VAL A 137 7.66 20.64 7.07
CA VAL A 137 8.75 19.82 7.59
C VAL A 137 9.92 20.71 7.99
N GLU A 138 10.56 20.37 9.10
CA GLU A 138 11.84 20.91 9.53
C GLU A 138 12.97 19.97 9.11
N ILE A 139 14.07 20.55 8.67
CA ILE A 139 15.28 19.81 8.30
C ILE A 139 16.05 19.50 9.57
N ILE A 140 16.43 18.23 9.72
CA ILE A 140 17.25 17.75 10.82
C ILE A 140 18.58 17.26 10.27
N ASP A 141 19.65 17.51 11.02
CA ASP A 141 20.98 17.04 10.71
C ASP A 141 21.00 15.51 10.49
N PRO A 142 21.87 15.00 9.61
CA PRO A 142 22.05 13.57 9.42
C PRO A 142 22.38 12.83 10.72
N GLU A 143 21.89 11.61 10.87
CA GLU A 143 22.21 10.75 12.04
C GLU A 143 23.71 10.40 12.12
N ARG A 144 24.38 10.32 10.97
CA ARG A 144 25.79 9.94 10.85
C ARG A 144 26.49 10.78 9.77
N GLU A 145 27.80 10.88 9.89
CA GLU A 145 28.62 11.53 8.86
C GLU A 145 28.52 10.77 7.54
N GLY A 146 28.10 11.46 6.47
CA GLY A 146 27.89 10.87 5.15
C GLY A 146 26.46 10.37 4.87
N SER A 147 25.56 10.42 5.85
CA SER A 147 24.12 10.17 5.63
C SER A 147 23.40 11.42 5.11
N LEU A 148 22.24 11.21 4.52
CA LEU A 148 21.37 12.29 4.05
C LEU A 148 20.66 13.00 5.21
N PRO A 149 20.37 14.31 5.12
CA PRO A 149 19.56 15.05 6.11
C PRO A 149 18.18 14.42 6.29
N GLN A 150 17.63 14.54 7.50
CA GLN A 150 16.31 14.00 7.85
C GLN A 150 15.22 15.06 7.88
N LEU A 151 13.97 14.62 7.94
CA LEU A 151 12.80 15.46 8.05
C LEU A 151 12.03 15.17 9.35
N SER A 152 11.52 16.23 9.97
CA SER A 152 10.60 16.16 11.10
C SER A 152 9.39 17.04 10.88
N ASN A 153 8.25 16.66 11.44
CA ASN A 153 7.02 17.42 11.33
C ASN A 153 7.13 18.80 12.01
N SER A 154 6.63 19.83 11.35
CA SER A 154 6.63 21.20 11.85
C SER A 154 5.30 21.91 11.61
N SER A 155 4.94 22.82 12.52
CA SER A 155 3.85 23.78 12.29
C SER A 155 4.32 25.01 11.50
N LYS A 156 5.62 25.16 11.27
CA LYS A 156 6.18 26.21 10.42
C LYS A 156 6.27 25.69 8.98
N THR A 157 5.71 26.45 8.06
CA THR A 157 5.74 26.14 6.62
C THR A 157 7.01 26.64 5.94
N GLY A 158 7.70 27.63 6.52
CA GLY A 158 8.86 28.27 5.92
C GLY A 158 8.56 29.25 4.77
N GLY A 159 7.30 29.41 4.36
CA GLY A 159 6.89 30.36 3.31
C GLY A 159 6.97 29.80 1.89
N LEU A 160 6.99 30.70 0.90
CA LEU A 160 6.89 30.38 -0.54
C LEU A 160 7.99 29.44 -1.03
N VAL A 161 7.65 28.59 -1.99
CA VAL A 161 8.51 27.61 -2.66
C VAL A 161 8.13 27.49 -4.13
N SER A 162 9.04 26.95 -4.93
CA SER A 162 8.77 26.50 -6.30
C SER A 162 8.67 24.97 -6.31
N VAL A 163 8.04 24.39 -7.33
CA VAL A 163 7.96 22.93 -7.50
C VAL A 163 8.41 22.57 -8.90
N ARG A 164 9.31 21.60 -9.02
CA ARG A 164 9.71 21.00 -10.30
C ARG A 164 9.10 19.60 -10.39
N PHE A 165 8.33 19.38 -11.44
CA PHE A 165 7.75 18.08 -11.78
C PHE A 165 8.59 17.39 -12.84
N ALA A 166 8.82 16.08 -12.76
CA ALA A 166 9.37 15.26 -13.85
C ALA A 166 8.38 14.14 -14.23
N GLU A 167 8.40 13.69 -15.48
CA GLU A 167 7.53 12.60 -15.95
C GLU A 167 7.94 11.25 -15.35
N ILE A 168 6.96 10.43 -14.96
CA ILE A 168 7.15 9.03 -14.54
C ILE A 168 6.43 8.11 -15.53
N VAL A 169 7.09 7.00 -15.90
CA VAL A 169 6.46 5.93 -16.68
C VAL A 169 6.68 4.59 -15.98
N ARG A 170 5.60 3.83 -15.76
CA ARG A 170 5.67 2.42 -15.37
C ARG A 170 5.78 1.55 -16.62
N PRO A 171 6.89 0.83 -16.84
CA PRO A 171 7.05 0.02 -18.03
C PRO A 171 6.13 -1.21 -18.00
N VAL A 172 5.71 -1.66 -19.17
CA VAL A 172 4.96 -2.92 -19.33
C VAL A 172 5.94 -4.05 -19.61
N ALA A 173 5.83 -5.16 -18.88
CA ALA A 173 6.63 -6.36 -19.10
C ALA A 173 6.46 -6.89 -20.52
N SER A 174 7.55 -7.37 -21.11
CA SER A 174 7.55 -7.81 -22.51
C SER A 174 6.59 -8.98 -22.72
N GLY A 175 5.65 -8.82 -23.66
CA GLY A 175 4.70 -9.88 -24.01
C GLY A 175 3.43 -9.93 -23.16
N VAL A 176 3.26 -9.03 -22.20
CA VAL A 176 2.04 -8.93 -21.38
C VAL A 176 1.10 -7.88 -21.99
N ALA A 177 -0.13 -8.26 -22.30
CA ALA A 177 -1.15 -7.32 -22.81
C ALA A 177 -1.71 -6.45 -21.66
N LEU A 178 -2.33 -5.32 -21.99
CA LEU A 178 -2.96 -4.47 -20.97
C LEU A 178 -4.15 -5.17 -20.32
N GLU A 179 -4.94 -5.92 -21.10
CA GLU A 179 -6.06 -6.74 -20.57
C GLU A 179 -5.61 -7.87 -19.63
N ASP A 180 -4.34 -8.28 -19.69
CA ASP A 180 -3.73 -9.30 -18.83
C ASP A 180 -2.95 -8.64 -17.66
N GLY A 181 -3.26 -7.38 -17.33
CA GLY A 181 -2.62 -6.67 -16.22
C GLY A 181 -1.26 -6.05 -16.54
N GLY A 182 -0.93 -5.85 -17.82
CA GLY A 182 0.36 -5.31 -18.26
C GLY A 182 0.76 -3.97 -17.61
N ALA A 183 -0.21 -3.09 -17.28
CA ALA A 183 0.06 -1.83 -16.59
C ALA A 183 0.64 -1.99 -15.17
N HIS A 184 0.47 -3.18 -14.56
CA HIS A 184 0.87 -3.50 -13.20
C HIS A 184 1.83 -4.70 -13.16
N SER A 185 2.67 -4.83 -14.20
CA SER A 185 3.54 -5.99 -14.42
C SER A 185 5.00 -5.78 -14.02
N THR A 186 5.38 -4.58 -13.58
CA THR A 186 6.76 -4.23 -13.23
C THR A 186 6.83 -3.40 -11.94
N GLY A 187 8.01 -3.31 -11.34
CA GLY A 187 8.26 -2.60 -10.08
C GLY A 187 8.96 -3.50 -9.06
N LEU A 188 9.28 -2.94 -7.90
CA LEU A 188 9.79 -3.68 -6.73
C LEU A 188 8.78 -4.74 -6.29
N VAL A 189 7.50 -4.36 -6.28
CA VAL A 189 6.35 -5.27 -6.22
C VAL A 189 5.41 -4.98 -7.38
N ALA A 190 4.64 -5.97 -7.81
CA ALA A 190 3.76 -5.86 -8.97
C ALA A 190 2.50 -6.72 -8.79
N GLY A 191 1.33 -6.14 -9.05
CA GLY A 191 0.06 -6.87 -8.93
C GLY A 191 -0.02 -8.11 -9.82
N LEU A 192 0.62 -8.10 -11.01
CA LEU A 192 0.65 -9.27 -11.88
C LEU A 192 1.42 -10.43 -11.23
N HIS A 193 2.60 -10.18 -10.66
CA HIS A 193 3.40 -11.22 -9.98
C HIS A 193 2.66 -11.81 -8.77
N THR A 194 1.95 -10.95 -8.04
CA THR A 194 1.10 -11.38 -6.92
C THR A 194 -0.12 -12.17 -7.39
N TYR A 195 -0.73 -11.78 -8.51
CA TYR A 195 -1.80 -12.55 -9.16
C TYR A 195 -1.30 -13.91 -9.69
N ASP A 196 -0.10 -13.98 -10.25
CA ASP A 196 0.52 -15.23 -10.69
C ASP A 196 0.76 -16.18 -9.51
N THR A 197 1.22 -15.63 -8.37
CA THR A 197 1.37 -16.38 -7.12
C THR A 197 0.02 -16.90 -6.62
N LEU A 198 -1.02 -16.05 -6.63
CA LEU A 198 -2.39 -16.43 -6.29
C LEU A 198 -2.88 -17.57 -7.20
N SER A 199 -2.70 -17.41 -8.51
CA SER A 199 -3.07 -18.40 -9.53
C SER A 199 -2.40 -19.74 -9.31
N PHE A 200 -1.10 -19.73 -9.02
CA PHE A 200 -0.34 -20.94 -8.73
C PHE A 200 -0.86 -21.68 -7.49
N ILE A 201 -1.07 -20.98 -6.38
CA ILE A 201 -1.57 -21.59 -5.13
C ILE A 201 -2.96 -22.19 -5.34
N THR A 202 -3.81 -21.55 -6.16
CA THR A 202 -5.20 -21.96 -6.38
C THR A 202 -5.42 -22.92 -7.55
N ASP A 203 -4.37 -23.39 -8.23
CA ASP A 203 -4.50 -24.22 -9.44
C ASP A 203 -5.16 -25.58 -9.15
N GLU A 204 -6.43 -25.72 -9.56
CA GLU A 204 -7.23 -26.95 -9.42
C GLU A 204 -6.92 -28.03 -10.48
N SER A 205 -5.92 -27.82 -11.34
CA SER A 205 -5.51 -28.79 -12.35
C SER A 205 -5.18 -30.13 -11.69
N PHE A 206 -5.75 -31.21 -12.23
CA PHE A 206 -5.64 -32.53 -11.61
C PHE A 206 -4.19 -33.03 -11.55
N SER A 207 -3.70 -33.30 -10.34
CA SER A 207 -2.43 -33.97 -10.09
C SER A 207 -2.63 -35.23 -9.24
N PRO A 208 -2.53 -36.44 -9.81
CA PRO A 208 -2.89 -37.69 -9.12
C PRO A 208 -1.93 -38.11 -8.00
N PHE A 209 -0.79 -37.44 -7.86
CA PHE A 209 0.25 -37.81 -6.88
C PHE A 209 0.38 -36.80 -5.73
N ASP A 210 -0.24 -35.63 -5.87
CA ASP A 210 -0.27 -34.62 -4.81
C ASP A 210 -1.40 -34.92 -3.83
N VAL A 211 -1.20 -34.49 -2.58
CA VAL A 211 -2.02 -34.92 -1.43
C VAL A 211 -3.47 -34.45 -1.49
N ASP A 212 -3.72 -33.33 -2.16
CA ASP A 212 -5.02 -32.71 -2.40
C ASP A 212 -5.60 -33.02 -3.79
N GLY A 213 -4.82 -33.70 -4.64
CA GLY A 213 -5.17 -34.04 -6.01
C GLY A 213 -5.03 -32.90 -7.02
N ALA A 214 -4.37 -31.80 -6.67
CA ALA A 214 -4.24 -30.59 -7.47
C ALA A 214 -2.78 -30.18 -7.70
N VAL A 215 -2.52 -29.33 -8.70
CA VAL A 215 -1.18 -28.77 -8.96
C VAL A 215 -0.83 -27.68 -7.95
N GLY A 216 -1.83 -26.90 -7.52
CA GLY A 216 -1.68 -25.89 -6.47
C GLY A 216 -1.65 -26.48 -5.06
N TYR A 217 -1.95 -25.65 -4.07
CA TYR A 217 -1.95 -26.00 -2.65
C TYR A 217 -3.33 -25.74 -2.04
N LEU A 218 -4.25 -26.66 -2.32
CA LEU A 218 -5.66 -26.61 -1.92
C LEU A 218 -5.86 -27.25 -0.55
N ASP A 219 -7.12 -27.28 -0.10
CA ASP A 219 -7.56 -27.95 1.13
C ASP A 219 -6.77 -27.49 2.37
N ARG A 220 -6.40 -26.21 2.48
CA ARG A 220 -5.60 -25.68 3.59
C ARG A 220 -6.41 -25.50 4.88
N TRP A 221 -7.11 -26.55 5.32
CA TRP A 221 -7.94 -26.54 6.53
C TRP A 221 -7.11 -26.85 7.77
N ALA A 222 -7.01 -25.88 8.68
CA ALA A 222 -6.28 -26.02 9.93
C ALA A 222 -7.02 -26.90 10.97
N GLY A 223 -6.26 -27.52 11.88
CA GLY A 223 -6.78 -28.14 13.12
C GLY A 223 -7.35 -29.55 13.00
N GLN A 224 -7.31 -30.19 11.83
CA GLN A 224 -7.90 -31.54 11.62
C GLN A 224 -6.90 -32.66 11.32
N GLY A 225 -5.58 -32.38 11.35
CA GLY A 225 -4.55 -33.36 10.96
C GLY A 225 -4.62 -33.63 9.45
N ASN A 226 -4.24 -32.62 8.67
CA ASN A 226 -4.51 -32.53 7.25
C ASN A 226 -3.20 -32.56 6.44
N PRO A 227 -2.93 -33.63 5.66
CA PRO A 227 -1.71 -33.71 4.86
C PRO A 227 -1.56 -32.60 3.81
N ALA A 228 -2.67 -32.11 3.24
CA ALA A 228 -2.63 -30.98 2.29
C ALA A 228 -2.19 -29.69 2.97
N TYR A 229 -2.66 -29.47 4.21
CA TYR A 229 -2.22 -28.34 5.02
C TYR A 229 -0.71 -28.38 5.33
N GLU A 230 -0.18 -29.55 5.67
CA GLU A 230 1.25 -29.73 5.97
C GLU A 230 2.12 -29.59 4.72
N ASP A 231 1.68 -30.15 3.59
CA ASP A 231 2.39 -30.02 2.31
C ASP A 231 2.48 -28.55 1.87
N ALA A 232 1.37 -27.84 1.93
CA ALA A 232 1.31 -26.43 1.62
C ALA A 232 2.16 -25.57 2.59
N ALA A 233 2.17 -25.88 3.89
CA ALA A 233 3.03 -25.20 4.87
C ALA A 233 4.54 -25.44 4.61
N ASN A 234 4.90 -26.63 4.13
CA ASN A 234 6.26 -26.96 3.71
C ASN A 234 6.65 -26.19 2.45
N TRP A 235 5.73 -26.04 1.49
CA TRP A 235 5.97 -25.20 0.32
C TRP A 235 6.21 -23.74 0.68
N VAL A 236 5.34 -23.12 1.47
CA VAL A 236 5.52 -21.73 1.95
C VAL A 236 6.88 -21.55 2.62
N LYS A 237 7.25 -22.51 3.49
CA LYS A 237 8.58 -22.48 4.12
C LYS A 237 9.69 -22.50 3.07
N GLY A 238 9.58 -23.38 2.07
CA GLY A 238 10.53 -23.49 0.96
C GLY A 238 10.61 -22.20 0.13
N GLU A 239 9.50 -21.50 -0.09
CA GLU A 239 9.48 -20.20 -0.76
C GLU A 239 10.28 -19.16 0.02
N PHE A 240 10.00 -18.97 1.32
CA PHE A 240 10.77 -18.05 2.15
C PHE A 240 12.27 -18.40 2.17
N GLU A 241 12.64 -19.68 2.32
CA GLU A 241 14.03 -20.13 2.24
C GLU A 241 14.65 -19.82 0.87
N SER A 242 13.88 -19.94 -0.22
CA SER A 242 14.33 -19.65 -1.58
C SER A 242 14.59 -18.16 -1.84
N TYR A 243 13.84 -17.28 -1.16
CA TYR A 243 14.07 -15.83 -1.21
C TYR A 243 15.34 -15.43 -0.44
N GLY A 244 15.85 -16.32 0.42
CA GLY A 244 17.11 -16.15 1.15
C GLY A 244 16.95 -16.00 2.66
N TYR A 245 15.74 -16.11 3.21
CA TYR A 245 15.54 -16.05 4.66
C TYR A 245 16.15 -17.29 5.33
N ASP A 246 17.16 -17.07 6.18
CA ASP A 246 17.86 -18.13 6.90
C ASP A 246 17.10 -18.64 8.15
N ASP A 247 16.20 -17.81 8.70
CA ASP A 247 15.39 -18.14 9.87
C ASP A 247 13.91 -18.25 9.49
N VAL A 248 13.51 -19.43 9.04
CA VAL A 248 12.11 -19.76 8.71
C VAL A 248 11.58 -20.82 9.65
N GLN A 249 10.60 -20.43 10.47
CA GLN A 249 10.02 -21.24 11.53
C GLN A 249 8.63 -21.73 11.14
N GLN A 250 8.41 -23.04 11.24
CA GLN A 250 7.07 -23.62 11.31
C GLN A 250 6.70 -23.77 12.79
N GLN A 251 6.02 -22.77 13.33
CA GLN A 251 5.65 -22.74 14.74
C GLN A 251 4.37 -23.51 14.96
N ARG A 252 4.53 -24.66 15.58
CA ARG A 252 3.44 -25.54 15.90
C ARG A 252 2.82 -25.18 17.23
N PHE A 253 1.49 -25.07 17.25
CA PHE A 253 0.71 -24.88 18.46
C PHE A 253 -0.48 -25.83 18.51
N GLN A 254 -0.98 -26.07 19.72
CA GLN A 254 -2.15 -26.90 19.98
C GLN A 254 -3.14 -26.12 20.85
N TYR A 255 -4.32 -25.85 20.30
CA TYR A 255 -5.35 -25.08 21.02
C TYR A 255 -6.24 -25.97 21.90
N ILE A 256 -6.63 -27.17 21.42
CA ILE A 256 -7.35 -28.17 22.21
C ILE A 256 -6.83 -29.60 21.92
N GLU A 257 -6.99 -30.52 22.87
CA GLU A 257 -6.52 -31.91 22.74
C GLU A 257 -7.08 -32.64 21.51
N GLN A 258 -8.30 -32.30 21.07
CA GLN A 258 -8.99 -32.94 19.96
C GLN A 258 -8.65 -32.35 18.57
N MET A 259 -7.93 -31.24 18.50
CA MET A 259 -7.47 -30.59 17.26
C MET A 259 -5.96 -30.47 17.33
N PRO A 260 -5.23 -31.54 16.97
CA PRO A 260 -3.92 -31.74 17.53
C PRO A 260 -2.86 -30.75 17.03
N GLU A 261 -3.00 -30.12 15.85
CA GLU A 261 -1.86 -29.44 15.21
C GLU A 261 -2.31 -28.31 14.26
N ALA A 262 -1.71 -27.12 14.42
CA ALA A 262 -1.80 -25.95 13.55
C ALA A 262 -0.40 -25.29 13.47
N TYR A 263 -0.05 -24.67 12.34
CA TYR A 263 1.31 -24.18 12.05
C TYR A 263 1.30 -22.74 11.55
N ASN A 264 1.86 -21.81 12.34
CA ASN A 264 2.25 -20.53 11.75
C ASN A 264 3.55 -20.76 10.94
N ILE A 265 3.66 -20.15 9.76
CA ILE A 265 4.90 -20.15 8.99
C ILE A 265 5.45 -18.73 8.97
N CYS A 266 6.57 -18.51 9.66
CA CYS A 266 7.15 -17.18 9.83
C CYS A 266 8.60 -17.15 9.35
N ALA A 267 8.92 -16.17 8.51
CA ALA A 267 10.27 -15.82 8.11
C ALA A 267 10.74 -14.58 8.86
N TYR A 268 11.93 -14.66 9.45
CA TYR A 268 12.52 -13.60 10.25
C TYR A 268 13.72 -12.99 9.53
N LYS A 269 13.80 -11.66 9.55
CA LYS A 269 14.96 -10.90 9.09
C LYS A 269 15.42 -9.97 10.19
N GLU A 270 16.68 -10.12 10.58
CA GLU A 270 17.29 -9.31 11.64
C GLU A 270 17.41 -7.84 11.22
N GLY A 271 17.04 -6.94 12.14
CA GLY A 271 17.23 -5.49 11.98
C GLY A 271 18.62 -5.08 12.44
N TYR A 272 19.24 -4.12 11.76
CA TYR A 272 20.63 -3.75 12.06
C TYR A 272 20.77 -2.73 13.20
N GLU A 273 19.73 -1.96 13.53
CA GLU A 273 19.80 -0.86 14.52
C GLU A 273 18.94 -1.11 15.75
N TYR A 274 17.72 -1.60 15.56
CA TYR A 274 16.75 -1.93 16.59
C TYR A 274 16.32 -3.40 16.44
N PRO A 275 17.23 -4.38 16.68
CA PRO A 275 16.93 -5.81 16.53
C PRO A 275 15.87 -6.31 17.53
N ASP A 276 15.67 -5.57 18.62
CA ASP A 276 14.67 -5.78 19.66
C ASP A 276 13.29 -5.15 19.34
N GLU A 277 13.19 -4.44 18.21
CA GLU A 277 11.92 -3.92 17.69
C GLU A 277 11.56 -4.66 16.41
N TRP A 278 10.40 -5.32 16.39
CA TRP A 278 9.94 -6.09 15.24
C TRP A 278 8.74 -5.43 14.56
N MET A 279 8.78 -5.36 13.24
CA MET A 279 7.65 -5.04 12.40
C MET A 279 7.12 -6.33 11.77
N VAL A 280 5.81 -6.55 11.87
CA VAL A 280 5.19 -7.79 11.42
C VAL A 280 4.29 -7.52 10.22
N ILE A 281 4.41 -8.33 9.17
CA ILE A 281 3.50 -8.36 8.02
C ILE A 281 2.88 -9.76 8.01
N GLY A 282 1.56 -9.86 7.95
CA GLY A 282 0.92 -11.16 7.93
C GLY A 282 -0.43 -11.23 7.25
N ALA A 283 -0.78 -12.47 6.94
CA ALA A 283 -2.05 -12.91 6.37
C ALA A 283 -2.34 -14.30 6.93
N HIS A 284 -3.59 -14.72 7.02
CA HIS A 284 -3.85 -16.12 7.34
C HIS A 284 -3.73 -16.99 6.09
N PHE A 285 -3.22 -18.19 6.32
CA PHE A 285 -2.91 -19.18 5.30
C PHE A 285 -3.91 -20.32 5.28
N ASP A 286 -4.59 -20.56 6.40
CA ASP A 286 -5.72 -21.48 6.40
C ASP A 286 -6.91 -20.89 5.65
N ILE A 287 -7.77 -21.79 5.16
CA ILE A 287 -9.01 -21.45 4.49
C ILE A 287 -10.20 -22.07 5.23
N ALA A 288 -11.39 -21.48 5.06
CA ALA A 288 -12.62 -21.96 5.69
C ALA A 288 -12.83 -23.49 5.52
N PRO A 289 -12.87 -24.28 6.62
CA PRO A 289 -12.98 -25.73 6.56
C PRO A 289 -14.36 -26.18 6.12
N MET A 290 -14.40 -27.35 5.47
CA MET A 290 -15.65 -27.94 5.01
C MET A 290 -16.51 -28.46 6.18
N ILE A 291 -17.65 -27.82 6.47
CA ILE A 291 -18.47 -28.11 7.67
C ILE A 291 -19.44 -29.30 7.46
N ALA A 292 -19.78 -29.67 6.23
CA ALA A 292 -20.60 -30.85 5.92
C ALA A 292 -20.25 -31.46 4.54
N PRO A 293 -20.37 -32.79 4.32
CA PRO A 293 -20.09 -33.43 3.02
C PRO A 293 -21.33 -33.39 2.10
N THR A 294 -21.97 -32.23 1.96
CA THR A 294 -23.08 -32.05 1.01
C THR A 294 -22.52 -31.72 -0.36
N ASP A 295 -22.88 -32.48 -1.40
CA ASP A 295 -22.42 -32.21 -2.77
C ASP A 295 -22.61 -30.72 -3.13
N PRO A 296 -21.55 -29.98 -3.52
CA PRO A 296 -21.63 -28.56 -3.85
C PRO A 296 -22.67 -28.25 -4.94
N SER A 297 -22.98 -29.20 -5.83
CA SER A 297 -24.04 -29.07 -6.84
C SER A 297 -25.46 -29.00 -6.27
N SER A 298 -25.63 -29.32 -4.98
CA SER A 298 -26.89 -29.20 -4.24
C SER A 298 -27.09 -27.82 -3.60
N GLY A 299 -26.15 -26.91 -3.79
CA GLY A 299 -26.09 -25.60 -3.14
C GLY A 299 -25.42 -25.71 -1.76
N THR A 300 -24.47 -24.83 -1.51
CA THR A 300 -23.72 -24.74 -0.26
C THR A 300 -24.27 -23.58 0.58
N PRO A 301 -24.65 -23.78 1.86
CA PRO A 301 -24.97 -22.65 2.72
C PRO A 301 -23.74 -21.73 2.90
N ARG A 302 -23.93 -20.44 3.22
CA ARG A 302 -22.81 -19.57 3.64
C ARG A 302 -22.09 -20.20 4.86
N GLY A 303 -20.76 -20.14 4.88
CA GLY A 303 -19.96 -20.81 5.90
C GLY A 303 -19.80 -22.31 5.66
N TYR A 304 -20.03 -22.80 4.44
CA TYR A 304 -19.86 -24.21 4.10
C TYR A 304 -18.39 -24.63 4.10
N GLY A 305 -17.50 -23.72 3.66
CA GLY A 305 -16.08 -23.96 3.47
C GLY A 305 -15.69 -23.97 2.00
N THR A 306 -14.39 -23.93 1.73
CA THR A 306 -13.81 -23.88 0.38
C THR A 306 -12.59 -24.79 0.29
N ARG A 307 -12.27 -25.27 -0.92
CA ARG A 307 -10.99 -25.97 -1.19
C ARG A 307 -9.89 -24.99 -1.62
N VAL A 308 -10.27 -23.81 -2.09
CA VAL A 308 -9.38 -22.87 -2.79
C VAL A 308 -9.12 -21.66 -1.91
N GLY A 309 -10.16 -20.89 -1.57
CA GLY A 309 -10.04 -19.70 -0.73
C GLY A 309 -9.27 -18.59 -1.43
N ALA A 310 -9.56 -18.34 -2.71
CA ALA A 310 -8.79 -17.39 -3.53
C ALA A 310 -8.83 -15.98 -2.93
N TYR A 311 -10.02 -15.49 -2.63
CA TYR A 311 -10.26 -14.22 -1.95
C TYR A 311 -9.91 -14.31 -0.46
N ASP A 312 -10.28 -15.41 0.21
CA ASP A 312 -10.12 -15.61 1.65
C ASP A 312 -9.32 -16.88 1.99
N ASN A 313 -8.00 -16.81 2.17
CA ASN A 313 -7.15 -15.61 2.07
C ASN A 313 -5.86 -15.89 1.29
N THR A 314 -6.00 -16.60 0.17
CA THR A 314 -4.87 -16.87 -0.73
C THR A 314 -4.30 -15.59 -1.32
N VAL A 315 -5.13 -14.60 -1.61
CA VAL A 315 -4.67 -13.29 -2.06
C VAL A 315 -3.78 -12.63 -1.02
N GLY A 316 -4.13 -12.66 0.27
CA GLY A 316 -3.29 -12.12 1.34
C GLY A 316 -1.99 -12.91 1.52
N THR A 317 -2.06 -14.24 1.48
CA THR A 317 -0.87 -15.11 1.44
C THR A 317 0.07 -14.71 0.30
N SER A 318 -0.47 -14.48 -0.90
CA SER A 318 0.30 -14.12 -2.09
C SER A 318 0.98 -12.75 -1.93
N VAL A 319 0.28 -11.76 -1.38
CA VAL A 319 0.83 -10.43 -1.07
C VAL A 319 2.00 -10.54 -0.09
N VAL A 320 1.85 -11.31 0.99
CA VAL A 320 2.91 -11.49 1.99
C VAL A 320 4.15 -12.15 1.39
N LEU A 321 3.99 -13.19 0.56
CA LEU A 321 5.10 -13.85 -0.14
C LEU A 321 5.83 -12.88 -1.08
N ASN A 322 5.08 -12.11 -1.88
CA ASN A 322 5.64 -11.14 -2.83
C ASN A 322 6.37 -9.98 -2.11
N MET A 323 5.81 -9.50 -0.99
CA MET A 323 6.48 -8.51 -0.16
C MET A 323 7.74 -9.08 0.48
N ALA A 324 7.72 -10.33 0.96
CA ALA A 324 8.89 -10.97 1.54
C ALA A 324 10.03 -11.13 0.53
N GLU A 325 9.72 -11.55 -0.70
CA GLU A 325 10.68 -11.63 -1.80
C GLU A 325 11.30 -10.25 -2.08
N ALA A 326 10.45 -9.22 -2.25
CA ALA A 326 10.90 -7.87 -2.60
C ALA A 326 11.72 -7.17 -1.49
N MET A 327 11.45 -7.47 -0.22
CA MET A 327 12.07 -6.81 0.93
C MET A 327 13.35 -7.49 1.42
N PHE A 328 13.69 -8.67 0.89
CA PHE A 328 14.85 -9.44 1.36
C PHE A 328 16.16 -8.66 1.22
N ASP A 329 16.40 -8.05 0.06
CA ASP A 329 17.64 -7.32 -0.25
C ASP A 329 17.68 -5.89 0.31
N ILE A 330 16.58 -5.39 0.89
CA ILE A 330 16.51 -4.02 1.44
C ILE A 330 16.94 -4.06 2.91
N PRO A 331 18.04 -3.41 3.33
CA PRO A 331 18.41 -3.32 4.75
C PRO A 331 17.32 -2.63 5.57
N THR A 332 17.01 -3.18 6.75
CA THR A 332 15.97 -2.62 7.64
C THR A 332 16.51 -2.31 9.02
N ARG A 333 16.06 -1.19 9.58
CA ARG A 333 16.48 -0.74 10.91
C ARG A 333 15.99 -1.73 11.97
N ARG A 334 14.77 -2.22 11.78
CA ARG A 334 14.04 -3.11 12.70
C ARG A 334 14.04 -4.54 12.19
N GLY A 335 13.81 -5.47 13.11
CA GLY A 335 13.52 -6.85 12.74
C GLY A 335 12.24 -6.90 11.92
N ILE A 336 12.20 -7.73 10.88
CA ILE A 336 11.00 -7.98 10.09
C ILE A 336 10.55 -9.40 10.35
N VAL A 337 9.24 -9.58 10.52
CA VAL A 337 8.63 -10.89 10.51
C VAL A 337 7.54 -10.93 9.43
N PHE A 338 7.73 -11.81 8.45
CA PHE A 338 6.67 -12.18 7.51
C PHE A 338 6.03 -13.45 8.04
N CYS A 339 4.77 -13.39 8.45
CA CYS A 339 4.07 -14.53 9.05
C CYS A 339 2.79 -14.87 8.29
N LEU A 340 2.63 -16.16 8.02
CA LEU A 340 1.40 -16.76 7.58
C LEU A 340 0.72 -17.47 8.74
N TRP A 341 -0.43 -16.94 9.18
CA TRP A 341 -1.14 -17.41 10.36
C TRP A 341 -1.96 -18.66 10.07
N SER A 342 -2.06 -19.51 11.09
CA SER A 342 -2.90 -20.69 11.06
C SER A 342 -4.15 -20.53 11.90
N SER A 343 -5.25 -21.14 11.46
CA SER A 343 -6.49 -21.22 12.22
C SER A 343 -7.07 -19.84 12.55
N GLU A 344 -6.98 -18.88 11.62
CA GLU A 344 -7.73 -17.62 11.71
C GLU A 344 -9.22 -17.91 11.72
N GLU A 345 -9.67 -18.78 10.81
CA GLU A 345 -11.06 -19.19 10.62
C GLU A 345 -11.63 -19.92 11.84
N GLY A 346 -10.73 -20.52 12.63
CA GLY A 346 -11.02 -21.13 13.93
C GLY A 346 -11.10 -20.14 15.10
N GLY A 347 -10.89 -18.85 14.85
CA GLY A 347 -10.85 -17.75 15.81
C GLY A 347 -9.45 -17.22 16.11
N LYS A 348 -8.66 -16.82 15.10
CA LYS A 348 -7.35 -16.15 15.22
C LYS A 348 -6.30 -16.92 16.03
N ARG A 349 -6.38 -18.25 16.05
CA ARG A 349 -5.62 -19.04 17.04
C ARG A 349 -4.13 -18.96 16.82
N GLY A 350 -3.69 -18.88 15.56
CA GLY A 350 -2.28 -18.78 15.20
C GLY A 350 -1.66 -17.46 15.60
N SER A 351 -2.29 -16.33 15.27
CA SER A 351 -1.79 -15.01 15.68
C SER A 351 -1.83 -14.84 17.19
N ILE A 352 -2.86 -15.34 17.89
CA ILE A 352 -2.90 -15.35 19.37
C ILE A 352 -1.73 -16.15 19.94
N ALA A 353 -1.52 -17.38 19.46
CA ALA A 353 -0.44 -18.23 19.95
C ALA A 353 0.95 -17.62 19.70
N TRP A 354 1.15 -16.96 18.55
CA TRP A 354 2.39 -16.27 18.25
C TRP A 354 2.62 -15.08 19.18
N VAL A 355 1.59 -14.25 19.38
CA VAL A 355 1.67 -13.07 20.27
C VAL A 355 1.95 -13.47 21.72
N GLU A 356 1.39 -14.59 22.18
CA GLU A 356 1.65 -15.12 23.53
C GLU A 356 3.08 -15.68 23.72
N ASP A 357 3.80 -15.99 22.63
CA ASP A 357 5.15 -16.58 22.64
C ASP A 357 6.24 -15.57 22.22
N ILE A 358 5.90 -14.29 22.04
CA ILE A 358 6.88 -13.23 21.79
C ILE A 358 7.88 -13.17 22.97
N PRO A 359 9.19 -13.12 22.71
CA PRO A 359 10.17 -12.97 23.79
C PRO A 359 9.98 -11.66 24.57
N ASP A 360 10.18 -11.70 25.89
CA ASP A 360 9.94 -10.56 26.80
C ASP A 360 10.71 -9.27 26.44
N ASP A 361 11.84 -9.39 25.74
CA ASP A 361 12.70 -8.28 25.31
C ASP A 361 12.37 -7.74 23.92
N ILE A 362 11.42 -8.36 23.20
CA ILE A 362 10.99 -7.93 21.88
C ILE A 362 9.75 -7.05 21.98
N ARG A 363 9.79 -5.91 21.30
CA ARG A 363 8.65 -5.02 21.13
C ARG A 363 8.14 -5.08 19.70
N ILE A 364 6.86 -5.35 19.51
CA ILE A 364 6.24 -5.18 18.19
C ILE A 364 5.98 -3.69 17.95
N SER A 365 6.55 -3.12 16.88
CA SER A 365 6.39 -1.70 16.55
C SER A 365 5.06 -1.44 15.87
N ASN A 366 4.75 -2.24 14.85
CA ASN A 366 3.59 -2.12 13.99
C ASN A 366 3.24 -3.49 13.39
N TYR A 367 1.97 -3.68 13.03
CA TYR A 367 1.51 -4.87 12.31
C TYR A 367 0.71 -4.48 11.06
N ILE A 368 1.03 -5.11 9.93
CA ILE A 368 0.29 -5.00 8.67
C ILE A 368 -0.47 -6.31 8.44
N ASN A 369 -1.80 -6.24 8.40
CA ASN A 369 -2.69 -7.38 8.16
C ASN A 369 -3.23 -7.37 6.72
N ILE A 370 -2.98 -8.42 5.94
CA ILE A 370 -3.60 -8.60 4.63
C ILE A 370 -4.68 -9.67 4.77
N ASP A 371 -5.94 -9.26 4.65
CA ASP A 371 -7.04 -10.20 4.81
C ASP A 371 -8.23 -9.85 3.93
N MET A 372 -8.55 -10.75 2.99
CA MET A 372 -9.58 -10.62 1.97
C MET A 372 -9.28 -9.48 0.99
N GLY A 373 -9.07 -9.71 -0.30
CA GLY A 373 -8.68 -8.60 -1.20
C GLY A 373 -8.90 -8.87 -2.67
N GLY A 374 -8.90 -7.81 -3.49
CA GLY A 374 -8.91 -7.93 -4.95
C GLY A 374 -10.26 -7.68 -5.63
N VAL A 375 -11.39 -7.82 -4.93
CA VAL A 375 -12.76 -7.77 -5.53
C VAL A 375 -13.55 -6.47 -5.30
N ASN A 376 -12.90 -5.42 -4.79
CA ASN A 376 -13.57 -4.17 -4.38
C ASN A 376 -13.33 -3.00 -5.35
N TRP A 377 -12.07 -2.77 -5.73
CA TRP A 377 -11.65 -1.62 -6.53
C TRP A 377 -10.61 -2.07 -7.58
N PRO A 378 -10.56 -1.56 -8.82
CA PRO A 378 -11.39 -0.50 -9.38
C PRO A 378 -12.70 -1.05 -9.95
N GLY A 379 -13.84 -0.57 -9.47
CA GLY A 379 -15.11 -1.04 -10.03
C GLY A 379 -16.35 -0.50 -9.34
N ASN A 380 -17.43 -0.44 -10.13
CA ASN A 380 -18.75 0.00 -9.68
C ASN A 380 -19.66 -1.20 -9.37
N GLY A 381 -19.33 -1.95 -8.33
CA GLY A 381 -20.30 -2.84 -7.68
C GLY A 381 -20.41 -4.25 -8.26
N THR A 382 -21.50 -4.94 -7.87
CA THR A 382 -21.69 -6.37 -8.13
C THR A 382 -22.09 -6.63 -9.58
N PRO A 383 -21.69 -7.77 -10.20
CA PRO A 383 -22.23 -8.17 -11.49
C PRO A 383 -23.76 -8.07 -11.53
N SER A 384 -24.31 -7.57 -12.65
CA SER A 384 -25.72 -7.15 -12.76
C SER A 384 -26.78 -8.23 -12.48
N ASP A 385 -26.37 -9.50 -12.47
CA ASP A 385 -27.21 -10.66 -12.16
C ASP A 385 -27.09 -11.12 -10.69
N ARG A 386 -26.26 -10.47 -9.88
CA ARG A 386 -26.12 -10.70 -8.43
C ARG A 386 -26.78 -9.63 -7.60
N VAL A 387 -27.20 -10.04 -6.41
CA VAL A 387 -27.75 -9.13 -5.39
C VAL A 387 -26.58 -8.74 -4.50
N GLY A 388 -26.19 -7.47 -4.53
CA GLY A 388 -25.17 -6.95 -3.62
C GLY A 388 -25.59 -7.05 -2.15
N PRO A 389 -24.68 -6.77 -1.21
CA PRO A 389 -24.95 -6.83 0.21
C PRO A 389 -26.18 -5.97 0.54
N SER A 390 -27.21 -6.61 1.10
CA SER A 390 -28.32 -5.88 1.72
C SER A 390 -27.80 -5.10 2.93
N ASP A 391 -28.49 -4.01 3.31
CA ASP A 391 -28.18 -3.05 4.41
C ASP A 391 -27.79 -3.63 5.79
N GLY A 392 -27.75 -4.95 5.97
CA GLY A 392 -27.40 -5.64 7.22
C GLY A 392 -25.90 -5.81 7.55
N GLY A 393 -24.97 -5.51 6.63
CA GLY A 393 -23.52 -5.57 6.92
C GLY A 393 -23.03 -4.40 7.81
N SER A 394 -21.91 -4.53 8.51
CA SER A 394 -21.33 -3.45 9.33
C SER A 394 -20.51 -2.43 8.54
N TYR A 395 -20.17 -2.72 7.28
CA TYR A 395 -19.27 -1.91 6.46
C TYR A 395 -19.99 -1.20 5.29
N PRO A 396 -19.46 -0.07 4.80
CA PRO A 396 -20.04 0.66 3.67
C PRO A 396 -19.92 -0.14 2.37
N ALA A 397 -21.05 -0.33 1.70
CA ALA A 397 -21.15 -0.94 0.37
C ALA A 397 -22.50 -0.57 -0.22
N SER A 398 -22.57 -0.47 -1.54
CA SER A 398 -23.83 -0.36 -2.30
C SER A 398 -23.86 -1.41 -3.40
N GLN A 399 -24.98 -1.49 -4.13
CA GLN A 399 -25.03 -2.34 -5.33
C GLN A 399 -24.00 -1.90 -6.38
N GLU A 400 -23.68 -0.59 -6.39
CA GLU A 400 -22.91 0.09 -7.43
C GLU A 400 -21.49 0.44 -6.99
N ASN A 401 -21.11 0.32 -5.71
CA ASN A 401 -19.73 0.59 -5.30
C ASN A 401 -19.33 -0.12 -4.00
N TRP A 402 -18.16 -0.75 -4.03
CA TRP A 402 -17.57 -1.52 -2.95
C TRP A 402 -16.18 -0.95 -2.67
N PRO A 403 -15.98 -0.19 -1.60
CA PRO A 403 -14.73 0.50 -1.42
C PRO A 403 -13.59 -0.47 -1.06
N PHE A 404 -12.41 -0.24 -1.63
CA PHE A 404 -11.16 -0.78 -1.07
C PHE A 404 -10.95 -0.17 0.31
N ARG A 405 -10.73 -1.00 1.32
CA ARG A 405 -10.69 -0.54 2.72
C ARG A 405 -9.30 -0.68 3.31
N VAL A 406 -8.85 0.42 3.90
CA VAL A 406 -7.71 0.50 4.79
C VAL A 406 -8.25 0.68 6.20
N TYR A 407 -8.09 -0.34 7.05
CA TYR A 407 -8.57 -0.29 8.43
C TYR A 407 -7.43 -0.16 9.42
N ILE A 408 -7.60 0.73 10.40
CA ILE A 408 -6.56 1.08 11.36
C ILE A 408 -7.08 0.86 12.79
N GLY A 409 -6.18 0.48 13.69
CA GLY A 409 -6.48 0.39 15.12
C GLY A 409 -5.20 0.35 15.99
N PRO A 410 -5.34 0.22 17.32
CA PRO A 410 -6.61 0.09 18.04
C PRO A 410 -7.37 1.41 18.14
N ASP A 411 -8.69 1.31 18.24
CA ASP A 411 -9.60 2.42 18.46
C ASP A 411 -10.54 2.16 19.65
N THR A 412 -11.01 3.24 20.27
CA THR A 412 -11.81 3.21 21.50
C THR A 412 -13.12 3.98 21.39
N ASP A 413 -13.23 4.91 20.44
CA ASP A 413 -14.43 5.67 20.11
C ASP A 413 -14.54 5.78 18.60
N GLU A 414 -15.68 5.32 18.06
CA GLU A 414 -16.00 5.34 16.63
C GLU A 414 -16.17 6.75 16.07
N ASN A 415 -16.38 7.78 16.90
CA ASN A 415 -16.65 9.15 16.46
C ASN A 415 -15.41 10.05 16.40
N THR A 416 -14.23 9.51 16.72
CA THR A 416 -12.97 10.23 16.70
C THR A 416 -11.90 9.44 15.98
N ILE A 417 -10.91 10.12 15.41
CA ILE A 417 -9.70 9.45 14.93
C ILE A 417 -8.73 9.27 16.10
N ASN A 418 -8.48 8.01 16.47
CA ASN A 418 -7.75 7.51 17.63
C ASN A 418 -6.24 7.40 17.35
N GLN A 419 -5.87 7.03 16.12
CA GLN A 419 -4.51 6.84 15.60
C GLN A 419 -4.25 7.80 14.44
N PRO A 420 -4.33 9.13 14.66
CA PRO A 420 -4.28 10.14 13.61
C PRO A 420 -2.99 10.10 12.78
N ARG A 421 -1.86 9.65 13.37
CA ARG A 421 -0.59 9.53 12.65
C ARG A 421 -0.63 8.41 11.61
N MET A 422 -1.24 7.26 11.94
CA MET A 422 -1.36 6.15 11.00
C MET A 422 -2.38 6.46 9.91
N VAL A 423 -3.51 7.08 10.28
CA VAL A 423 -4.50 7.58 9.31
C VAL A 423 -3.85 8.59 8.36
N TYR A 424 -3.05 9.53 8.87
CA TYR A 424 -2.34 10.49 8.03
C TYR A 424 -1.31 9.84 7.11
N LEU A 425 -0.57 8.83 7.56
CA LEU A 425 0.36 8.11 6.69
C LEU A 425 -0.38 7.39 5.55
N ALA A 426 -1.48 6.72 5.87
CA ALA A 426 -2.31 6.06 4.88
C ALA A 426 -2.85 7.08 3.86
N GLU A 427 -3.40 8.20 4.35
CA GLU A 427 -3.91 9.28 3.52
C GLU A 427 -2.81 9.90 2.64
N TRP A 428 -1.63 10.18 3.21
CA TRP A 428 -0.47 10.73 2.52
C TRP A 428 -0.04 9.88 1.31
N LEU A 429 -0.06 8.56 1.46
CA LEU A 429 0.30 7.63 0.40
C LEU A 429 -0.80 7.54 -0.67
N ALA A 430 -2.05 7.42 -0.25
CA ALA A 430 -3.21 7.30 -1.12
C ALA A 430 -3.44 8.56 -1.97
N GLY A 431 -3.25 9.74 -1.37
CA GLY A 431 -3.45 11.03 -2.03
C GLY A 431 -2.42 11.37 -3.10
N ASP A 432 -1.33 10.62 -3.26
CA ASP A 432 -0.26 10.95 -4.22
C ASP A 432 0.39 9.71 -4.84
N ALA A 433 1.29 9.03 -4.10
CA ALA A 433 2.12 7.96 -4.65
C ALA A 433 1.33 6.75 -5.18
N LEU A 434 0.15 6.48 -4.60
CA LEU A 434 -0.76 5.41 -5.01
C LEU A 434 -1.77 5.85 -6.09
N GLY A 435 -1.87 7.15 -6.37
CA GLY A 435 -2.68 7.69 -7.46
C GLY A 435 -4.19 7.51 -7.28
N VAL A 436 -4.70 7.52 -6.03
CA VAL A 436 -6.12 7.31 -5.74
C VAL A 436 -6.79 8.49 -5.05
N GLU A 437 -6.25 9.70 -5.22
CA GLU A 437 -6.74 10.96 -4.63
C GLU A 437 -8.25 11.15 -4.87
N GLU A 438 -8.72 11.00 -6.11
CA GLU A 438 -10.12 11.25 -6.47
C GLU A 438 -11.11 10.23 -5.87
N GLN A 439 -10.62 9.04 -5.51
CA GLN A 439 -11.46 7.98 -4.94
C GLN A 439 -11.33 7.88 -3.41
N LEU A 440 -10.48 8.70 -2.79
CA LEU A 440 -10.11 8.59 -1.38
C LEU A 440 -11.08 9.31 -0.44
N ALA A 441 -11.45 8.65 0.65
CA ALA A 441 -11.99 9.33 1.82
C ALA A 441 -11.55 8.69 3.14
N VAL A 442 -11.25 9.52 4.13
CA VAL A 442 -11.19 9.09 5.54
C VAL A 442 -12.60 9.10 6.10
N LEU A 443 -13.07 7.98 6.64
CA LEU A 443 -14.38 7.83 7.29
C LEU A 443 -14.24 7.83 8.81
N ASN A 444 -15.26 8.38 9.48
CA ASN A 444 -15.35 8.42 10.94
C ASN A 444 -16.82 8.45 11.38
N GLY A 445 -17.12 7.98 12.58
CA GLY A 445 -18.49 7.81 13.08
C GLY A 445 -19.19 6.62 12.44
N ASP A 446 -20.48 6.79 12.13
CA ASP A 446 -21.25 5.78 11.38
C ASP A 446 -20.73 5.70 9.95
N LEU A 447 -19.89 4.67 9.69
CA LEU A 447 -19.15 4.53 8.44
C LEU A 447 -20.05 4.56 7.21
N LYS A 448 -21.24 3.97 7.28
CA LYS A 448 -22.17 3.91 6.14
C LYS A 448 -22.71 5.28 5.78
N SER A 449 -23.20 6.03 6.77
CA SER A 449 -23.75 7.36 6.54
C SER A 449 -22.67 8.35 6.13
N ASP A 450 -21.46 8.28 6.71
CA ASP A 450 -20.34 9.15 6.31
C ASP A 450 -19.86 8.83 4.89
N TRP A 451 -19.76 7.55 4.53
CA TRP A 451 -19.41 7.12 3.17
C TRP A 451 -20.43 7.60 2.13
N SER A 452 -21.72 7.40 2.40
CA SER A 452 -22.80 7.88 1.52
C SER A 452 -22.81 9.41 1.41
N ALA A 453 -22.58 10.13 2.51
CA ALA A 453 -22.49 11.59 2.52
C ALA A 453 -21.30 12.13 1.70
N LYS A 454 -20.23 11.34 1.56
CA LYS A 454 -19.04 11.66 0.75
C LYS A 454 -19.15 11.19 -0.70
N GLY A 455 -20.32 10.70 -1.11
CA GLY A 455 -20.58 10.32 -2.50
C GLY A 455 -20.08 8.92 -2.86
N GLU A 456 -20.02 8.01 -1.88
CA GLU A 456 -19.61 6.62 -2.07
C GLU A 456 -18.21 6.51 -2.70
N PRO A 457 -17.14 7.02 -2.06
CA PRO A 457 -15.77 6.91 -2.56
C PRO A 457 -15.30 5.46 -2.70
N GLY A 458 -14.47 5.17 -3.71
CA GLY A 458 -13.97 3.82 -4.02
C GLY A 458 -12.80 3.34 -3.17
N VAL A 459 -12.15 4.22 -2.42
CA VAL A 459 -11.07 3.89 -1.47
C VAL A 459 -11.36 4.59 -0.15
N ILE A 460 -11.43 3.82 0.94
CA ILE A 460 -11.74 4.34 2.26
C ILE A 460 -10.65 4.01 3.27
N ILE A 461 -10.35 4.98 4.13
CA ILE A 461 -9.54 4.79 5.34
C ILE A 461 -10.47 4.97 6.52
N ASN A 462 -10.51 4.01 7.44
CA ASN A 462 -11.30 4.16 8.66
C ASN A 462 -10.63 3.44 9.83
N GLU A 463 -10.97 3.85 11.04
CA GLU A 463 -10.66 3.05 12.21
C GLU A 463 -11.76 2.03 12.48
N ALA A 464 -11.41 0.87 13.01
CA ALA A 464 -12.27 -0.29 13.02
C ALA A 464 -12.48 -0.84 14.43
N THR A 465 -13.58 -0.44 15.07
CA THR A 465 -13.99 -0.94 16.40
C THR A 465 -14.16 -2.47 16.46
N THR A 466 -14.31 -3.13 15.30
CA THR A 466 -14.48 -4.57 15.20
C THR A 466 -13.22 -5.22 14.63
N ALA A 467 -12.44 -5.86 15.51
CA ALA A 467 -11.25 -6.62 15.12
C ALA A 467 -11.61 -8.08 14.77
N ARG A 468 -12.05 -8.31 13.52
CA ARG A 468 -12.50 -9.65 13.08
C ARG A 468 -11.37 -10.59 12.63
N SER A 469 -10.18 -10.08 12.35
CA SER A 469 -9.03 -10.82 11.81
C SER A 469 -7.78 -10.73 12.71
N ASP A 470 -6.66 -11.32 12.31
CA ASP A 470 -5.44 -11.52 13.12
C ASP A 470 -4.87 -10.24 13.74
N HIS A 471 -5.13 -9.07 13.16
CA HIS A 471 -4.77 -7.77 13.75
C HIS A 471 -5.33 -7.57 15.17
N ALA A 472 -6.43 -8.23 15.52
CA ALA A 472 -6.99 -8.20 16.87
C ALA A 472 -5.98 -8.67 17.93
N SER A 473 -5.18 -9.70 17.61
CA SER A 473 -4.18 -10.27 18.51
C SER A 473 -3.06 -9.28 18.82
N PHE A 474 -2.68 -8.46 17.83
CA PHE A 474 -1.68 -7.40 17.98
C PHE A 474 -2.22 -6.16 18.69
N GLN A 475 -3.47 -5.78 18.41
CA GLN A 475 -4.12 -4.69 19.15
C GLN A 475 -4.27 -5.00 20.63
N ALA A 476 -4.42 -6.27 21.02
CA ALA A 476 -4.51 -6.71 22.42
C ALA A 476 -3.22 -6.48 23.22
N ILE A 477 -2.09 -6.31 22.54
CA ILE A 477 -0.80 -5.93 23.13
C ILE A 477 -0.43 -4.47 22.78
N ASP A 478 -1.44 -3.62 22.57
CA ASP A 478 -1.34 -2.19 22.28
C ASP A 478 -0.54 -1.83 21.01
N THR A 479 -0.36 -2.78 20.08
CA THR A 479 0.35 -2.53 18.81
C THR A 479 -0.57 -1.83 17.82
N VAL A 480 -0.07 -0.78 17.16
CA VAL A 480 -0.81 -0.12 16.06
C VAL A 480 -0.82 -1.02 14.85
N THR A 481 -2.00 -1.28 14.34
CA THR A 481 -2.23 -2.14 13.19
C THR A 481 -2.80 -1.33 12.03
N VAL A 482 -2.37 -1.64 10.83
CA VAL A 482 -3.09 -1.31 9.60
C VAL A 482 -3.44 -2.63 8.92
N GLY A 483 -4.59 -2.68 8.26
CA GLY A 483 -4.85 -3.78 7.37
C GLY A 483 -5.60 -3.36 6.13
N PHE A 484 -5.45 -4.22 5.13
CA PHE A 484 -6.09 -4.08 3.84
C PHE A 484 -7.08 -5.22 3.73
N GLY A 485 -8.30 -4.89 3.35
CA GLY A 485 -9.33 -5.90 3.35
C GLY A 485 -10.56 -5.56 2.55
N GLY A 486 -11.24 -6.62 2.16
CA GLY A 486 -12.53 -6.59 1.50
C GLY A 486 -13.69 -6.52 2.50
N LEU A 487 -14.91 -6.61 1.96
CA LEU A 487 -16.12 -6.58 2.79
C LEU A 487 -16.36 -7.96 3.40
N VAL A 488 -16.27 -8.04 4.73
CA VAL A 488 -16.81 -9.19 5.43
C VAL A 488 -18.32 -9.24 5.17
N ASP A 489 -18.82 -10.39 4.72
CA ASP A 489 -20.23 -10.66 4.38
C ASP A 489 -20.75 -10.04 3.06
N GLY A 490 -19.92 -9.27 2.33
CA GLY A 490 -20.27 -8.62 1.06
C GLY A 490 -20.10 -9.51 -0.17
N TYR A 491 -18.94 -10.17 -0.31
CA TYR A 491 -18.65 -11.11 -1.38
C TYR A 491 -19.44 -12.41 -1.19
N ASP A 492 -20.31 -12.76 -2.14
CA ASP A 492 -21.19 -13.93 -1.98
C ASP A 492 -20.44 -15.25 -1.84
N CYS A 493 -19.25 -15.35 -2.43
CA CYS A 493 -18.46 -16.58 -2.39
C CYS A 493 -17.57 -16.69 -1.14
N TYR A 494 -17.57 -15.70 -0.26
CA TYR A 494 -16.92 -15.79 1.05
C TYR A 494 -17.35 -17.06 1.81
N HIS A 495 -16.38 -17.89 2.18
CA HIS A 495 -16.57 -19.21 2.83
C HIS A 495 -17.43 -20.19 2.02
N GLN A 496 -17.38 -20.13 0.69
CA GLN A 496 -18.09 -21.03 -0.21
C GLN A 496 -17.17 -21.64 -1.27
N THR A 497 -17.63 -22.72 -1.90
CA THR A 497 -16.84 -23.43 -2.94
C THR A 497 -16.63 -22.62 -4.22
N CYS A 498 -17.35 -21.52 -4.39
CA CYS A 498 -17.14 -20.59 -5.50
C CYS A 498 -16.06 -19.54 -5.21
N ASP A 499 -15.40 -19.56 -4.04
CA ASP A 499 -14.25 -18.69 -3.74
C ASP A 499 -13.01 -19.10 -4.56
N LYS A 500 -12.99 -18.64 -5.82
CA LYS A 500 -12.04 -18.99 -6.87
C LYS A 500 -11.64 -17.75 -7.66
N ILE A 501 -10.51 -17.80 -8.36
CA ILE A 501 -10.04 -16.68 -9.17
C ILE A 501 -11.05 -16.32 -10.27
N GLU A 502 -11.62 -17.30 -10.96
CA GLU A 502 -12.58 -17.02 -12.05
C GLU A 502 -13.81 -16.26 -11.55
N GLU A 503 -14.18 -16.54 -10.30
CA GLU A 503 -15.23 -15.81 -9.63
C GLU A 503 -14.75 -14.39 -9.26
N MET A 504 -13.57 -14.22 -8.69
CA MET A 504 -13.01 -12.88 -8.43
C MET A 504 -12.91 -12.03 -9.70
N GLU A 505 -12.45 -12.60 -10.81
CA GLU A 505 -12.38 -11.94 -12.13
C GLU A 505 -13.75 -11.55 -12.62
N TYR A 506 -14.73 -12.44 -12.52
CA TYR A 506 -16.11 -12.15 -12.88
C TYR A 506 -16.67 -10.95 -12.11
N TRP A 507 -16.33 -10.84 -10.82
CA TRP A 507 -16.72 -9.70 -9.98
C TRP A 507 -16.01 -8.40 -10.35
N MET A 508 -14.80 -8.48 -10.91
CA MET A 508 -14.01 -7.33 -11.30
C MET A 508 -14.26 -6.88 -12.75
N GLU A 509 -15.05 -7.61 -13.53
CA GLU A 509 -15.40 -7.23 -14.90
C GLU A 509 -16.35 -6.02 -14.89
N ASN A 510 -15.91 -4.90 -15.48
CA ASN A 510 -16.70 -3.67 -15.53
C ASN A 510 -16.25 -2.74 -16.68
N ASP A 511 -16.84 -1.55 -16.77
CA ASP A 511 -16.55 -0.58 -17.85
C ASP A 511 -15.08 -0.07 -17.85
N TYR A 512 -14.31 -0.27 -16.79
CA TYR A 512 -12.90 0.15 -16.69
C TYR A 512 -11.92 -0.85 -17.30
N GLY A 513 -12.28 -2.13 -17.42
CA GLY A 513 -11.36 -3.17 -17.87
C GLY A 513 -11.92 -4.58 -17.77
N THR A 514 -11.14 -5.56 -18.23
CA THR A 514 -11.46 -6.97 -18.01
C THR A 514 -11.40 -7.32 -16.53
N GLY A 515 -12.06 -8.41 -16.14
CA GLY A 515 -11.98 -8.96 -14.78
C GLY A 515 -10.55 -9.15 -14.30
N THR A 516 -9.72 -9.79 -15.12
CA THR A 516 -8.30 -10.02 -14.87
C THR A 516 -7.52 -8.71 -14.70
N GLN A 517 -7.67 -7.75 -15.62
CA GLN A 517 -6.99 -6.45 -15.55
C GLN A 517 -7.32 -5.71 -14.25
N ASN A 518 -8.59 -5.67 -13.89
CA ASN A 518 -9.06 -4.95 -12.71
C ASN A 518 -8.68 -5.66 -11.41
N LEU A 519 -8.77 -6.99 -11.36
CA LEU A 519 -8.30 -7.78 -10.22
C LEU A 519 -6.80 -7.56 -9.97
N ILE A 520 -5.99 -7.61 -11.02
CA ILE A 520 -4.55 -7.32 -10.95
C ILE A 520 -4.29 -5.90 -10.46
N ASN A 521 -5.04 -4.91 -10.95
CA ASN A 521 -4.92 -3.52 -10.48
C ASN A 521 -5.27 -3.37 -8.98
N SER A 522 -6.29 -4.08 -8.51
CA SER A 522 -6.68 -4.13 -7.10
C SER A 522 -5.57 -4.69 -6.22
N ILE A 523 -5.01 -5.83 -6.64
CA ILE A 523 -3.91 -6.50 -5.95
C ILE A 523 -2.66 -5.61 -5.97
N ASP A 524 -2.40 -4.92 -7.08
CA ASP A 524 -1.29 -3.97 -7.20
C ASP A 524 -1.43 -2.81 -6.20
N LEU A 525 -2.61 -2.22 -6.08
CA LEU A 525 -2.88 -1.17 -5.09
C LEU A 525 -2.60 -1.69 -3.67
N MET A 526 -3.15 -2.86 -3.32
CA MET A 526 -2.98 -3.47 -1.99
C MET A 526 -1.50 -3.74 -1.66
N THR A 527 -0.77 -4.33 -2.60
CA THR A 527 0.63 -4.72 -2.43
C THR A 527 1.54 -3.50 -2.30
N TRP A 528 1.31 -2.47 -3.13
CA TRP A 528 2.05 -1.20 -3.03
C TRP A 528 1.71 -0.42 -1.75
N TYR A 529 0.46 -0.44 -1.32
CA TYR A 529 0.05 0.22 -0.08
C TYR A 529 0.77 -0.41 1.13
N GLY A 530 0.73 -1.74 1.25
CA GLY A 530 1.46 -2.46 2.30
C GLY A 530 2.97 -2.21 2.26
N THR A 531 3.55 -2.22 1.06
CA THR A 531 4.99 -1.95 0.82
C THR A 531 5.39 -0.56 1.26
N LEU A 532 4.66 0.49 0.84
CA LEU A 532 5.01 1.86 1.18
C LEU A 532 4.81 2.13 2.68
N ILE A 533 3.72 1.64 3.29
CA ILE A 533 3.55 1.75 4.74
C ILE A 533 4.71 1.06 5.46
N PHE A 534 5.08 -0.15 5.03
CA PHE A 534 6.18 -0.89 5.62
C PHE A 534 7.49 -0.07 5.64
N LEU A 535 7.91 0.43 4.47
CA LEU A 535 9.14 1.20 4.35
C LEU A 535 9.12 2.48 5.19
N HIS A 536 7.97 3.16 5.26
CA HIS A 536 7.82 4.34 6.10
C HIS A 536 7.95 4.05 7.60
N LEU A 537 7.40 2.92 8.05
CA LEU A 537 7.39 2.51 9.45
C LEU A 537 8.71 1.88 9.89
N ASP A 538 9.47 1.23 8.99
CA ASP A 538 10.84 0.80 9.29
C ASP A 538 11.74 1.99 9.60
N HIS A 539 11.60 3.10 8.85
CA HIS A 539 12.33 4.33 9.17
C HIS A 539 11.87 4.96 10.49
N GLN A 540 10.56 5.21 10.61
CA GLN A 540 9.96 5.89 11.76
C GLN A 540 8.63 5.22 12.15
N PRO A 541 8.61 4.37 13.20
CA PRO A 541 7.41 3.65 13.58
C PRO A 541 6.35 4.59 14.15
N ILE A 542 5.09 4.21 13.96
CA ILE A 542 3.94 4.92 14.52
C ILE A 542 3.41 4.08 15.67
N LEU A 543 3.75 4.51 16.89
CA LEU A 543 3.31 3.85 18.11
C LEU A 543 1.90 4.30 18.50
N ASN A 544 1.27 3.51 19.36
CA ASN A 544 -0.10 3.73 19.80
C ASN A 544 -0.24 5.09 20.49
N SER A 545 -1.21 5.89 20.03
CA SER A 545 -1.42 7.26 20.52
C SER A 545 -1.86 7.35 21.98
N TYR A 546 -2.23 6.21 22.59
CA TYR A 546 -2.64 6.11 23.99
C TYR A 546 -1.53 5.68 24.95
N LEU A 547 -0.36 5.31 24.43
CA LEU A 547 0.86 5.01 25.20
C LEU A 547 1.77 6.24 25.24
#